data_AF-A0A3A4NLG8-F1
#
_entry.id   AF-A0A3A4NLG8-F1
#
_cell.length_a   1.000
_cell.length_b   1.000
_cell.length_c   1.000
_cell.angle_alpha   90.00
_cell.angle_beta   90.00
_cell.angle_gamma   90.00
#
_symmetry.space_group_name_H-M   'P 1'
#
loop_
_entity.id
_entity.type
_entity.pdbx_description
1 polymer ?
#
loop_
_entity_poly.entity_id
_entity_poly.type
_entity_poly.pdbx_seq_one_letter_code
_entity_poly.pdbx_strand_id
1 'polypeptide(L)'
;MRSTRDLPHSALSLILLVAFAGIAGCGSAESPGVMVSPPGWVVVPSGGQHANSATMTYISNGGSSSCAECHGADLSGGTSNVSCFGNPSGCHHGPVAGWLAPPPAAQEHGAAAKRVPGSSGFASCQICHGVDFTGGGSQVPCFTCHGANAPHPAAPWHGPTFSHVDTNASNAPVCAQCHFPGSPNNPANHPATPAPPGTPPGCLNATLCHGSTGETHPVPYNDNAHYNVVAGTFGAACGACHDLAAPSAKAGPACGTCHAAGSPLIALNCASCHAAPPDGNAPAGAAYPNIAGAHSTHIALNPAGTPSACDPCHNGLGSGTLNHYNRANALPGMDASRVPPGDVAFPGTYNAESGPAAFNAANRTCSNVICHGGQATPDWRTAMADAIDVPNACLGCHASGTTQYNSFSSGSHDNHIVVLGLNATTCKRCHDEARVNVSGHFQNLATPAFEQPARETILPAVRYNGSTCNPAAGGVAGCHGNERW
;
A
#
# COMPACT_ATOMS: atom_id res chain seq x y z
N MET A 1 -56.68 57.71 -29.49
CA MET A 1 -55.88 58.45 -28.49
C MET A 1 -56.16 57.91 -27.10
N ARG A 2 -55.27 57.09 -26.56
CA ARG A 2 -54.95 57.04 -25.12
C ARG A 2 -53.46 56.68 -25.04
N SER A 3 -52.74 57.62 -24.44
CA SER A 3 -51.29 57.74 -24.43
C SER A 3 -50.68 56.74 -23.45
N THR A 4 -49.56 56.13 -23.84
CA THR A 4 -48.76 55.14 -23.10
C THR A 4 -47.97 55.74 -21.92
N ARG A 5 -48.60 56.65 -21.17
CA ARG A 5 -48.09 57.10 -19.88
C ARG A 5 -48.79 56.27 -18.81
N ASP A 6 -47.99 55.49 -18.08
CA ASP A 6 -48.31 54.74 -16.84
C ASP A 6 -47.95 53.25 -16.93
N LEU A 7 -46.70 52.97 -17.33
CA LEU A 7 -46.02 51.75 -16.92
C LEU A 7 -45.03 52.12 -15.80
N PRO A 8 -45.16 51.53 -14.58
CA PRO A 8 -44.28 51.85 -13.47
C PRO A 8 -42.84 51.46 -13.81
N HIS A 9 -41.88 52.30 -13.39
CA HIS A 9 -40.45 52.18 -13.67
C HIS A 9 -39.83 50.83 -13.26
N SER A 10 -40.56 50.02 -12.48
CA SER A 10 -40.20 48.66 -12.07
C SER A 10 -40.40 47.59 -13.14
N ALA A 11 -41.24 47.82 -14.16
CA ALA A 11 -41.47 46.84 -15.24
C ALA A 11 -40.39 46.91 -16.34
N LEU A 12 -39.85 48.10 -16.63
CA LEU A 12 -38.75 48.24 -17.59
C LEU A 12 -37.43 47.71 -17.01
N SER A 13 -37.18 47.87 -15.70
CA SER A 13 -36.01 47.28 -15.04
C SER A 13 -36.06 45.75 -14.98
N LEU A 14 -37.26 45.16 -14.88
CA LEU A 14 -37.41 43.70 -14.87
C LEU A 14 -37.27 43.09 -16.27
N ILE A 15 -37.70 43.81 -17.32
CA ILE A 15 -37.49 43.38 -18.71
C ILE A 15 -36.02 43.53 -19.14
N LEU A 16 -35.31 44.56 -18.64
CA LEU A 16 -33.86 44.68 -18.88
C LEU A 16 -33.03 43.65 -18.07
N LEU A 17 -33.48 43.22 -16.89
CA LEU A 17 -32.80 42.16 -16.12
C LEU A 17 -33.01 40.77 -16.71
N VAL A 18 -34.15 40.50 -17.36
CA VAL A 18 -34.43 39.18 -17.96
C VAL A 18 -33.85 39.06 -19.38
N ALA A 19 -33.58 40.16 -20.08
CA ALA A 19 -32.89 40.15 -21.37
C ALA A 19 -31.38 39.89 -21.28
N PHE A 20 -30.80 39.89 -20.06
CA PHE A 20 -29.37 39.60 -19.82
C PHE A 20 -29.12 38.27 -19.07
N ALA A 21 -30.13 37.40 -18.95
CA ALA A 21 -29.97 36.08 -18.31
C ALA A 21 -29.71 34.93 -19.32
N GLY A 22 -29.20 35.26 -20.51
CA GLY A 22 -28.62 34.29 -21.44
C GLY A 22 -27.10 34.17 -21.29
N ILE A 23 -26.57 34.36 -20.07
CA ILE A 23 -25.13 34.24 -19.82
C ILE A 23 -24.79 32.75 -19.92
N ALA A 24 -23.92 32.39 -20.85
CA ALA A 24 -23.25 31.11 -20.92
C ALA A 24 -22.57 30.85 -19.55
N GLY A 25 -23.23 30.05 -18.71
CA GLY A 25 -22.72 29.72 -17.39
C GLY A 25 -21.69 28.62 -17.49
N CYS A 26 -20.46 28.90 -17.07
CA CYS A 26 -19.41 27.88 -16.89
C CYS A 26 -19.81 26.98 -15.69
N GLY A 27 -20.26 25.74 -15.96
CA GLY A 27 -20.56 24.77 -14.91
C GLY A 27 -19.31 24.14 -14.29
N SER A 28 -19.39 23.71 -13.02
CA SER A 28 -18.36 22.89 -12.37
C SER A 28 -18.57 21.40 -12.65
N ALA A 29 -17.50 20.61 -12.50
CA ALA A 29 -17.39 19.19 -12.90
C ALA A 29 -18.48 18.22 -12.36
N GLU A 30 -19.30 18.64 -11.39
CA GLU A 30 -20.26 17.79 -10.67
C GLU A 30 -21.73 18.29 -10.77
N SER A 31 -22.06 19.19 -11.69
CA SER A 31 -23.43 19.71 -11.80
C SER A 31 -24.34 18.72 -12.58
N PRO A 32 -25.42 18.15 -11.99
CA PRO A 32 -26.32 17.22 -12.69
C PRO A 32 -27.32 17.92 -13.63
N GLY A 33 -26.96 19.10 -14.16
CA GLY A 33 -27.81 19.91 -15.03
C GLY A 33 -27.46 19.72 -16.50
N VAL A 34 -28.49 19.67 -17.36
CA VAL A 34 -28.35 19.75 -18.82
C VAL A 34 -27.76 21.12 -19.17
N MET A 35 -26.44 21.22 -19.29
CA MET A 35 -25.82 22.33 -20.01
C MET A 35 -26.19 22.17 -21.49
N VAL A 36 -27.03 23.09 -21.99
CA VAL A 36 -27.26 23.24 -23.42
C VAL A 36 -25.98 23.82 -24.00
N SER A 37 -25.08 22.94 -24.44
CA SER A 37 -23.99 23.33 -25.32
C SER A 37 -24.59 23.86 -26.64
N PRO A 38 -23.85 24.68 -27.42
CA PRO A 38 -24.32 25.17 -28.72
C PRO A 38 -24.82 24.01 -29.61
N PRO A 39 -25.77 24.26 -30.53
CA PRO A 39 -26.34 23.21 -31.38
C PRO A 39 -25.25 22.34 -32.02
N GLY A 40 -25.22 21.04 -31.67
CA GLY A 40 -24.24 20.06 -32.16
C GLY A 40 -23.33 19.41 -31.10
N TRP A 41 -23.38 19.84 -29.84
CA TRP A 41 -22.50 19.33 -28.77
C TRP A 41 -23.30 18.48 -27.77
N VAL A 42 -23.08 17.16 -27.77
CA VAL A 42 -23.72 16.21 -26.85
C VAL A 42 -22.78 15.90 -25.69
N VAL A 43 -23.21 16.18 -24.46
CA VAL A 43 -22.56 15.71 -23.23
C VAL A 43 -23.16 14.35 -22.86
N VAL A 44 -22.33 13.31 -22.80
CA VAL A 44 -22.68 12.02 -22.18
C VAL A 44 -21.92 11.84 -20.86
N PRO A 45 -22.46 11.07 -19.89
CA PRO A 45 -22.03 11.07 -18.49
C PRO A 45 -20.60 10.59 -18.22
N SER A 46 -19.87 10.15 -19.25
CA SER A 46 -18.49 9.67 -19.15
C SER A 46 -17.61 10.31 -20.23
N GLY A 47 -17.15 11.54 -20.00
CA GLY A 47 -15.87 12.13 -20.45
C GLY A 47 -15.32 11.98 -21.88
N GLY A 48 -16.03 11.38 -22.84
CA GLY A 48 -15.41 10.89 -24.07
C GLY A 48 -15.54 11.79 -25.31
N GLN A 49 -16.65 12.51 -25.47
CA GLN A 49 -16.86 13.31 -26.69
C GLN A 49 -16.49 14.78 -26.53
N HIS A 50 -16.70 15.37 -25.36
CA HIS A 50 -16.37 16.77 -25.10
C HIS A 50 -14.87 17.07 -25.29
N ALA A 51 -13.98 16.20 -24.79
CA ALA A 51 -12.53 16.39 -24.94
C ALA A 51 -12.10 16.29 -26.42
N ASN A 52 -12.54 15.25 -27.14
CA ASN A 52 -12.19 15.06 -28.55
C ASN A 52 -12.79 16.16 -29.45
N SER A 53 -14.08 16.51 -29.29
CA SER A 53 -14.73 17.57 -30.07
C SER A 53 -14.16 18.95 -29.77
N ALA A 54 -13.79 19.23 -28.51
CA ALA A 54 -13.13 20.47 -28.11
C ALA A 54 -11.71 20.57 -28.69
N THR A 55 -10.92 19.48 -28.68
CA THR A 55 -9.61 19.44 -29.34
C THR A 55 -9.73 19.71 -30.84
N MET A 56 -10.66 19.05 -31.54
CA MET A 56 -10.86 19.27 -32.97
C MET A 56 -11.32 20.70 -33.29
N THR A 57 -12.18 21.29 -32.46
CA THR A 57 -12.63 22.69 -32.61
C THR A 57 -11.51 23.69 -32.33
N TYR A 58 -10.68 23.44 -31.30
CA TYR A 58 -9.51 24.26 -30.99
C TYR A 58 -8.50 24.25 -32.15
N ILE A 59 -8.25 23.08 -32.73
CA ILE A 59 -7.38 22.92 -33.90
C ILE A 59 -7.97 23.60 -35.13
N SER A 60 -9.26 23.40 -35.43
CA SER A 60 -9.91 24.03 -36.60
C SER A 60 -9.89 25.55 -36.52
N ASN A 61 -9.83 26.10 -35.31
CA ASN A 61 -9.75 27.53 -35.05
C ASN A 61 -8.31 28.04 -34.88
N GLY A 62 -7.30 27.25 -35.27
CA GLY A 62 -5.89 27.66 -35.25
C GLY A 62 -5.34 27.93 -33.85
N GLY A 63 -5.86 27.25 -32.82
CA GLY A 63 -5.48 27.46 -31.43
C GLY A 63 -6.15 28.65 -30.75
N SER A 64 -7.16 29.26 -31.40
CA SER A 64 -8.05 30.23 -30.75
C SER A 64 -9.33 29.53 -30.31
N SER A 65 -9.83 29.81 -29.11
CA SER A 65 -11.08 29.18 -28.66
C SER A 65 -11.87 30.03 -27.69
N SER A 66 -13.19 29.90 -27.78
CA SER A 66 -14.14 30.35 -26.75
C SER A 66 -13.99 29.55 -25.43
N CYS A 67 -13.16 28.51 -25.39
CA CYS A 67 -12.94 27.69 -24.20
C CYS A 67 -12.24 28.49 -23.09
N ALA A 68 -11.39 29.46 -23.45
CA ALA A 68 -10.65 30.28 -22.48
C ALA A 68 -11.57 31.10 -21.55
N GLU A 69 -12.83 31.32 -21.97
CA GLU A 69 -13.85 32.00 -21.16
C GLU A 69 -14.17 31.24 -19.87
N CYS A 70 -14.20 29.90 -19.93
CA CYS A 70 -14.47 29.04 -18.77
C CYS A 70 -13.23 28.34 -18.22
N HIS A 71 -12.29 27.98 -19.09
CA HIS A 71 -11.11 27.18 -18.72
C HIS A 71 -9.87 28.03 -18.41
N GLY A 72 -9.99 29.36 -18.51
CA GLY A 72 -8.91 30.30 -18.25
C GLY A 72 -8.09 30.57 -19.51
N ALA A 73 -7.37 31.69 -19.53
CA ALA A 73 -6.52 32.08 -20.67
C ALA A 73 -5.41 31.05 -20.97
N ASP A 74 -5.01 30.29 -19.95
CA ASP A 74 -4.03 29.22 -20.03
C ASP A 74 -4.67 27.83 -20.14
N LEU A 75 -6.01 27.73 -20.20
CA LEU A 75 -6.79 26.49 -20.25
C LEU A 75 -6.53 25.51 -19.09
N SER A 76 -5.97 25.99 -17.97
CA SER A 76 -5.56 25.12 -16.85
C SER A 76 -6.69 24.83 -15.86
N GLY A 77 -7.87 25.42 -16.04
CA GLY A 77 -9.02 25.21 -15.16
C GLY A 77 -9.96 26.39 -15.10
N GLY A 78 -9.42 27.62 -15.13
CA GLY A 78 -10.21 28.85 -15.12
C GLY A 78 -11.31 28.86 -14.07
N THR A 79 -12.49 29.35 -14.45
CA THR A 79 -13.69 29.36 -13.60
C THR A 79 -14.39 28.00 -13.54
N SER A 80 -14.12 27.10 -14.50
CA SER A 80 -14.67 25.74 -14.54
C SER A 80 -14.02 24.76 -13.55
N ASN A 81 -12.81 25.06 -13.07
CA ASN A 81 -11.90 24.14 -12.36
C ASN A 81 -11.54 22.84 -13.12
N VAL A 82 -11.83 22.79 -14.44
CA VAL A 82 -11.51 21.64 -15.30
C VAL A 82 -10.36 22.01 -16.23
N SER A 83 -9.20 21.39 -16.02
CA SER A 83 -8.04 21.61 -16.86
C SER A 83 -8.18 20.94 -18.22
N CYS A 84 -7.83 21.64 -19.29
CA CYS A 84 -7.65 21.06 -20.63
C CYS A 84 -6.51 20.02 -20.66
N PHE A 85 -5.61 20.07 -19.68
CA PHE A 85 -4.40 19.23 -19.57
C PHE A 85 -4.51 18.15 -18.48
N GLY A 86 -5.64 18.07 -17.77
CA GLY A 86 -5.84 17.14 -16.67
C GLY A 86 -6.09 15.70 -17.15
N ASN A 87 -5.37 14.74 -16.57
CA ASN A 87 -5.74 13.32 -16.61
C ASN A 87 -6.95 13.13 -15.66
N PRO A 88 -7.99 12.34 -15.99
CA PRO A 88 -7.91 11.07 -16.70
C PRO A 88 -8.07 11.11 -18.23
N SER A 89 -8.33 12.26 -18.86
CA SER A 89 -8.72 12.29 -20.29
C SER A 89 -8.28 13.53 -21.11
N GLY A 90 -7.33 14.32 -20.62
CA GLY A 90 -6.74 15.41 -21.40
C GLY A 90 -5.80 14.88 -22.50
N CYS A 91 -6.12 15.15 -23.77
CA CYS A 91 -5.26 14.78 -24.91
C CYS A 91 -3.90 15.52 -24.92
N HIS A 92 -3.73 16.51 -24.05
CA HIS A 92 -2.56 17.39 -23.98
C HIS A 92 -1.77 17.14 -22.70
N HIS A 93 -0.84 16.20 -22.76
CA HIS A 93 0.07 15.79 -21.68
C HIS A 93 1.38 16.62 -21.61
N GLY A 94 1.47 17.71 -22.38
CA GLY A 94 2.63 18.61 -22.45
C GLY A 94 3.17 19.20 -21.13
N PRO A 95 2.37 19.37 -20.05
CA PRO A 95 2.92 19.82 -18.77
C PRO A 95 3.53 18.70 -17.91
N VAL A 96 3.44 17.43 -18.31
CA VAL A 96 4.01 16.31 -17.55
C VAL A 96 5.51 16.20 -17.84
N ALA A 97 6.34 16.55 -16.85
CA ALA A 97 7.78 16.39 -16.94
C ALA A 97 8.16 14.94 -17.25
N GLY A 98 9.03 14.72 -18.23
CA GLY A 98 9.48 13.37 -18.61
C GLY A 98 8.44 12.52 -19.37
N TRP A 99 7.35 13.12 -19.86
CA TRP A 99 6.33 12.40 -20.60
C TRP A 99 6.89 11.64 -21.82
N LEU A 100 7.67 12.32 -22.65
CA LEU A 100 8.46 11.72 -23.73
C LEU A 100 9.95 11.90 -23.40
N ALA A 101 10.61 10.84 -22.95
CA ALA A 101 12.05 10.85 -22.64
C ALA A 101 12.78 9.73 -23.41
N PRO A 102 13.90 9.97 -24.10
CA PRO A 102 14.62 8.90 -24.77
C PRO A 102 15.19 7.90 -23.74
N PRO A 103 15.25 6.59 -24.06
CA PRO A 103 15.91 5.61 -23.20
C PRO A 103 17.34 6.05 -22.84
N PRO A 104 17.82 5.79 -21.60
CA PRO A 104 17.25 4.88 -20.60
C PRO A 104 16.31 5.57 -19.57
N ALA A 105 15.92 6.83 -19.78
CA ALA A 105 15.02 7.51 -18.85
C ALA A 105 13.63 6.84 -18.81
N ALA A 106 13.02 6.78 -17.62
CA ALA A 106 11.65 6.29 -17.47
C ALA A 106 10.69 7.17 -18.28
N GLN A 107 9.91 6.55 -19.17
CA GLN A 107 8.92 7.23 -19.99
C GLN A 107 7.54 7.10 -19.38
N GLU A 108 6.98 8.19 -18.85
CA GLU A 108 5.60 8.17 -18.35
C GLU A 108 4.58 7.89 -19.46
N HIS A 109 4.85 8.28 -20.71
CA HIS A 109 4.00 7.95 -21.86
C HIS A 109 3.84 6.44 -22.07
N GLY A 110 4.96 5.71 -22.22
CA GLY A 110 4.95 4.26 -22.43
C GLY A 110 4.43 3.50 -21.22
N ALA A 111 4.76 3.94 -20.01
CA ALA A 111 4.25 3.35 -18.78
C ALA A 111 2.73 3.54 -18.64
N ALA A 112 2.20 4.74 -18.94
CA ALA A 112 0.78 5.03 -18.89
C ALA A 112 -0.02 4.19 -19.89
N ALA A 113 0.49 3.98 -21.11
CA ALA A 113 -0.15 3.14 -22.12
C ALA A 113 -0.28 1.66 -21.69
N LYS A 114 0.65 1.16 -20.88
CA LYS A 114 0.69 -0.24 -20.41
C LYS A 114 -0.18 -0.54 -19.19
N ARG A 115 -0.67 0.48 -18.48
CA ARG A 115 -1.50 0.34 -17.28
C ARG A 115 -2.87 -0.26 -17.59
N VAL A 116 -3.62 -0.58 -16.53
CA VAL A 116 -5.02 -1.02 -16.61
C VAL A 116 -5.86 0.04 -17.37
N PRO A 117 -6.74 -0.37 -18.31
CA PRO A 117 -7.68 0.51 -18.98
C PRO A 117 -8.55 1.33 -18.02
N GLY A 118 -8.76 2.61 -18.33
CA GLY A 118 -9.58 3.54 -17.57
C GLY A 118 -9.09 4.97 -17.78
N SER A 119 -8.49 5.56 -16.75
CA SER A 119 -7.76 6.84 -16.81
C SER A 119 -6.36 6.76 -17.44
N SER A 120 -6.00 5.56 -17.89
CA SER A 120 -4.72 5.18 -18.50
C SER A 120 -4.94 3.90 -19.32
N GLY A 121 -3.90 3.37 -19.94
CA GLY A 121 -4.00 2.18 -20.79
C GLY A 121 -4.32 2.52 -22.25
N PHE A 122 -4.11 1.57 -23.15
CA PHE A 122 -4.30 1.80 -24.59
C PHE A 122 -5.71 2.28 -24.94
N ALA A 123 -6.74 1.74 -24.28
CA ALA A 123 -8.13 2.10 -24.54
C ALA A 123 -8.42 3.58 -24.25
N SER A 124 -7.79 4.17 -23.22
CA SER A 124 -7.97 5.59 -22.90
C SER A 124 -7.28 6.48 -23.94
N CYS A 125 -6.14 6.03 -24.48
CA CYS A 125 -5.39 6.75 -25.50
C CYS A 125 -6.13 6.82 -26.85
N GLN A 126 -6.95 5.80 -27.19
CA GLN A 126 -7.72 5.76 -28.45
C GLN A 126 -8.69 6.92 -28.61
N ILE A 127 -9.15 7.52 -27.49
CA ILE A 127 -10.04 8.68 -27.48
C ILE A 127 -9.41 9.86 -28.24
N CYS A 128 -8.09 10.04 -28.11
CA CYS A 128 -7.35 11.14 -28.70
C CYS A 128 -6.55 10.73 -29.94
N HIS A 129 -5.88 9.57 -29.88
CA HIS A 129 -4.97 9.11 -30.92
C HIS A 129 -5.64 8.28 -32.02
N GLY A 130 -6.96 8.09 -31.93
CA GLY A 130 -7.74 7.27 -32.84
C GLY A 130 -7.73 5.80 -32.46
N VAL A 131 -8.74 5.06 -32.92
CA VAL A 131 -8.90 3.62 -32.67
C VAL A 131 -7.68 2.83 -33.18
N ASP A 132 -7.10 3.23 -34.31
CA ASP A 132 -5.93 2.59 -34.91
C ASP A 132 -4.60 3.26 -34.54
N PHE A 133 -4.62 4.25 -33.64
CA PHE A 133 -3.46 5.04 -33.24
C PHE A 133 -2.75 5.79 -34.38
N THR A 134 -3.45 6.09 -35.47
CA THR A 134 -2.93 6.87 -36.61
C THR A 134 -2.98 8.38 -36.39
N GLY A 135 -3.35 8.82 -35.19
CA GLY A 135 -3.26 10.20 -34.75
C GLY A 135 -4.60 10.81 -34.36
N GLY A 136 -5.72 10.31 -34.88
CA GLY A 136 -7.06 10.74 -34.47
C GLY A 136 -7.21 12.25 -34.33
N GLY A 137 -7.79 12.69 -33.20
CA GLY A 137 -7.95 14.11 -32.87
C GLY A 137 -6.67 14.79 -32.39
N SER A 138 -5.67 14.04 -31.90
CA SER A 138 -4.37 14.62 -31.52
C SER A 138 -3.48 14.92 -32.73
N GLN A 139 -3.78 14.34 -33.89
CA GLN A 139 -2.94 14.32 -35.09
C GLN A 139 -1.53 13.75 -34.88
N VAL A 140 -1.28 13.08 -33.74
CA VAL A 140 0.01 12.48 -33.41
C VAL A 140 -0.10 10.96 -33.46
N PRO A 141 0.35 10.31 -34.56
CA PRO A 141 0.34 8.86 -34.65
C PRO A 141 1.37 8.22 -33.71
N CYS A 142 1.03 7.06 -33.14
CA CYS A 142 1.92 6.29 -32.29
C CYS A 142 3.21 5.88 -33.03
N PHE A 143 3.09 5.61 -34.33
CA PHE A 143 4.13 4.96 -35.13
C PHE A 143 5.29 5.88 -35.51
N THR A 144 5.11 7.21 -35.45
CA THR A 144 6.20 8.16 -35.75
C THR A 144 7.36 8.04 -34.78
N CYS A 145 7.08 7.78 -33.49
CA CYS A 145 8.11 7.64 -32.46
C CYS A 145 8.52 6.17 -32.24
N HIS A 146 7.59 5.23 -32.39
CA HIS A 146 7.85 3.80 -32.15
C HIS A 146 8.57 3.09 -33.29
N GLY A 147 8.65 3.69 -34.49
CA GLY A 147 9.40 3.14 -35.63
C GLY A 147 8.85 1.83 -36.19
N ALA A 148 7.69 1.39 -35.72
CA ALA A 148 6.96 0.21 -36.16
C ALA A 148 5.46 0.51 -36.17
N ASN A 149 4.68 -0.20 -36.98
CA ASN A 149 3.20 -0.12 -37.01
C ASN A 149 2.55 -0.85 -35.81
N ALA A 150 3.25 -0.91 -34.68
CA ALA A 150 2.84 -1.60 -33.47
C ALA A 150 3.54 -0.95 -32.26
N PRO A 151 2.98 -1.08 -31.04
CA PRO A 151 3.64 -0.63 -29.82
C PRO A 151 4.85 -1.49 -29.41
N HIS A 152 5.20 -2.50 -30.21
CA HIS A 152 6.37 -3.36 -30.05
C HIS A 152 7.20 -3.43 -31.35
N PRO A 153 8.50 -3.79 -31.31
CA PRO A 153 9.31 -3.89 -32.52
C PRO A 153 8.83 -5.04 -33.41
N ALA A 154 9.22 -4.98 -34.68
CA ALA A 154 9.28 -6.17 -35.53
C ALA A 154 10.23 -7.20 -34.89
N ALA A 155 10.08 -8.49 -35.25
CA ALA A 155 10.85 -9.57 -34.64
C ALA A 155 12.36 -9.23 -34.51
N PRO A 156 13.01 -9.48 -33.35
CA PRO A 156 12.49 -10.23 -32.20
C PRO A 156 11.56 -9.40 -31.30
N TRP A 157 10.35 -9.92 -31.04
CA TRP A 157 9.24 -9.20 -30.39
C TRP A 157 9.48 -8.79 -28.93
N HIS A 158 10.50 -9.36 -28.28
CA HIS A 158 10.88 -9.07 -26.89
C HIS A 158 12.15 -8.19 -26.85
N GLY A 159 12.17 -7.12 -27.64
CA GLY A 159 13.29 -6.18 -27.66
C GLY A 159 13.39 -5.36 -26.36
N PRO A 160 14.60 -4.85 -26.02
CA PRO A 160 14.80 -3.99 -24.85
C PRO A 160 14.15 -2.61 -25.01
N THR A 161 13.84 -2.21 -26.24
CA THR A 161 13.21 -0.93 -26.58
C THR A 161 11.84 -1.20 -27.21
N PHE A 162 10.81 -0.56 -26.67
CA PHE A 162 9.40 -0.73 -27.08
C PHE A 162 8.90 -2.17 -26.90
N SER A 163 8.81 -2.66 -25.66
CA SER A 163 8.30 -4.03 -25.40
C SER A 163 6.85 -4.01 -24.90
N HIS A 164 6.10 -5.08 -25.14
CA HIS A 164 4.76 -5.29 -24.57
C HIS A 164 4.74 -6.30 -23.40
N VAL A 165 5.90 -6.83 -22.98
CA VAL A 165 6.03 -7.91 -21.97
C VAL A 165 5.49 -7.59 -20.58
N ASP A 166 5.32 -6.31 -20.27
CA ASP A 166 4.84 -5.73 -19.02
C ASP A 166 3.47 -5.02 -19.19
N THR A 167 2.82 -5.19 -20.34
CA THR A 167 1.50 -4.62 -20.62
C THR A 167 0.43 -5.35 -19.83
N ASN A 168 -0.46 -4.61 -19.16
CA ASN A 168 -1.58 -5.22 -18.46
C ASN A 168 -2.50 -5.98 -19.44
N ALA A 169 -2.82 -7.23 -19.11
CA ALA A 169 -3.60 -8.13 -19.98
C ALA A 169 -5.02 -7.61 -20.30
N SER A 170 -5.57 -6.72 -19.47
CA SER A 170 -6.88 -6.09 -19.73
C SER A 170 -6.87 -5.19 -20.98
N ASN A 171 -5.70 -4.86 -21.54
CA ASN A 171 -5.56 -4.18 -22.83
C ASN A 171 -5.80 -5.12 -24.04
N ALA A 172 -5.98 -6.43 -23.83
CA ALA A 172 -6.19 -7.40 -24.91
C ALA A 172 -7.26 -7.01 -25.94
N PRO A 173 -8.42 -6.42 -25.58
CA PRO A 173 -9.42 -5.99 -26.56
C PRO A 173 -8.90 -4.94 -27.55
N VAL A 174 -7.94 -4.10 -27.16
CA VAL A 174 -7.32 -3.11 -28.05
C VAL A 174 -6.34 -3.79 -29.00
N CYS A 175 -5.52 -4.71 -28.49
CA CYS A 175 -4.58 -5.47 -29.31
C CYS A 175 -5.32 -6.35 -30.34
N ALA A 176 -6.50 -6.86 -29.98
CA ALA A 176 -7.36 -7.67 -30.83
C ALA A 176 -7.86 -6.94 -32.08
N GLN A 177 -7.86 -5.61 -32.08
CA GLN A 177 -8.23 -4.81 -33.26
C GLN A 177 -7.27 -5.07 -34.43
N CYS A 178 -6.01 -5.40 -34.13
CA CYS A 178 -4.98 -5.70 -35.12
C CYS A 178 -4.58 -7.18 -35.14
N HIS A 179 -4.55 -7.87 -33.99
CA HIS A 179 -3.97 -9.22 -33.82
C HIS A 179 -5.01 -10.34 -33.69
N PHE A 180 -6.18 -10.20 -34.30
CA PHE A 180 -7.19 -11.27 -34.32
C PHE A 180 -6.73 -12.50 -35.13
N PRO A 181 -7.28 -13.71 -34.87
CA PRO A 181 -6.94 -14.91 -35.62
C PRO A 181 -7.19 -14.74 -37.12
N GLY A 182 -6.16 -14.96 -37.94
CA GLY A 182 -6.22 -14.79 -39.39
C GLY A 182 -5.99 -13.36 -39.91
N SER A 183 -5.68 -12.38 -39.04
CA SER A 183 -5.27 -11.05 -39.49
C SER A 183 -3.88 -11.09 -40.16
N PRO A 184 -3.57 -10.16 -41.09
CA PRO A 184 -2.22 -10.02 -41.65
C PRO A 184 -1.13 -9.70 -40.61
N ASN A 185 -1.53 -9.19 -39.44
CA ASN A 185 -0.63 -8.77 -38.36
C ASN A 185 -0.46 -9.87 -37.29
N ASN A 186 -1.11 -11.02 -37.46
CA ASN A 186 -0.90 -12.20 -36.64
C ASN A 186 -0.12 -13.23 -37.48
N PRO A 187 1.04 -13.73 -37.02
CA PRO A 187 1.77 -14.77 -37.73
C PRO A 187 0.87 -15.94 -38.09
N ALA A 188 1.02 -16.48 -39.30
CA ALA A 188 0.24 -17.64 -39.73
C ALA A 188 0.38 -18.78 -38.70
N ASN A 189 -0.75 -19.42 -38.39
CA ASN A 189 -0.85 -20.51 -37.42
C ASN A 189 -0.46 -20.14 -35.97
N HIS A 190 -0.63 -18.86 -35.57
CA HIS A 190 -0.51 -18.43 -34.18
C HIS A 190 -1.85 -17.94 -33.60
N PRO A 191 -2.29 -18.47 -32.43
CA PRO A 191 -1.68 -19.58 -31.71
C PRO A 191 -1.96 -20.90 -32.45
N ALA A 192 -1.09 -21.91 -32.28
CA ALA A 192 -1.19 -23.18 -33.01
C ALA A 192 -2.54 -23.91 -32.80
N THR A 193 -3.23 -23.62 -31.70
CA THR A 193 -4.59 -24.07 -31.43
C THR A 193 -5.44 -22.87 -31.02
N PRO A 194 -6.24 -22.30 -31.92
CA PRO A 194 -7.08 -21.13 -31.63
C PRO A 194 -8.17 -21.45 -30.60
N ALA A 195 -8.56 -20.43 -29.83
CA ALA A 195 -9.71 -20.50 -28.93
C ALA A 195 -11.02 -20.78 -29.69
N PRO A 196 -12.05 -21.32 -29.01
CA PRO A 196 -13.39 -21.46 -29.59
C PRO A 196 -13.95 -20.12 -30.10
N PRO A 197 -14.71 -20.12 -31.21
CA PRO A 197 -15.40 -18.92 -31.68
C PRO A 197 -16.27 -18.27 -30.59
N GLY A 198 -16.21 -16.94 -30.49
CA GLY A 198 -16.96 -16.17 -29.48
C GLY A 198 -16.25 -15.98 -28.14
N THR A 199 -15.06 -16.57 -27.95
CA THR A 199 -14.23 -16.30 -26.76
C THR A 199 -13.77 -14.84 -26.76
N PRO A 200 -13.96 -14.08 -25.65
CA PRO A 200 -13.50 -12.69 -25.56
C PRO A 200 -11.98 -12.57 -25.75
N PRO A 201 -11.48 -11.46 -26.35
CA PRO A 201 -10.05 -11.30 -26.57
C PRO A 201 -9.23 -11.33 -25.28
N GLY A 202 -8.14 -12.07 -25.30
CA GLY A 202 -7.20 -12.25 -24.21
C GLY A 202 -5.82 -12.56 -24.76
N CYS A 203 -4.78 -12.02 -24.13
CA CYS A 203 -3.40 -12.23 -24.59
C CYS A 203 -3.02 -13.72 -24.58
N LEU A 204 -3.58 -14.49 -23.64
CA LEU A 204 -3.09 -15.83 -23.25
C LEU A 204 -4.15 -16.93 -23.36
N ASN A 205 -5.38 -16.58 -23.74
CA ASN A 205 -6.48 -17.53 -23.86
C ASN A 205 -6.62 -18.11 -25.28
N ALA A 206 -5.54 -18.07 -26.08
CA ALA A 206 -5.49 -18.51 -27.47
C ALA A 206 -6.40 -17.72 -28.44
N THR A 207 -6.88 -16.53 -28.06
CA THR A 207 -7.60 -15.63 -28.98
C THR A 207 -6.68 -14.63 -29.69
N LEU A 208 -5.47 -14.40 -29.15
CA LEU A 208 -4.41 -13.57 -29.72
C LEU A 208 -3.13 -14.40 -29.90
N CYS A 209 -1.94 -13.81 -29.80
CA CYS A 209 -0.67 -14.49 -30.12
C CYS A 209 -0.26 -15.62 -29.15
N HIS A 210 -0.76 -15.66 -27.91
CA HIS A 210 -0.37 -16.68 -26.93
C HIS A 210 -1.53 -17.62 -26.56
N GLY A 211 -1.23 -18.91 -26.44
CA GLY A 211 -2.19 -19.99 -26.19
C GLY A 211 -1.90 -20.86 -24.98
N SER A 212 -1.19 -20.34 -23.97
CA SER A 212 -0.99 -21.06 -22.71
C SER A 212 -2.33 -21.20 -21.98
N THR A 213 -2.92 -22.40 -22.00
CA THR A 213 -4.13 -22.71 -21.24
C THR A 213 -3.85 -22.58 -19.74
N GLY A 214 -4.14 -21.42 -19.18
CA GLY A 214 -3.95 -21.07 -17.79
C GLY A 214 -3.75 -19.55 -17.69
N GLU A 215 -4.58 -18.89 -16.89
CA GLU A 215 -4.36 -17.51 -16.48
C GLU A 215 -2.89 -17.33 -16.08
N THR A 216 -2.12 -16.51 -16.81
CA THR A 216 -0.86 -16.04 -16.22
C THR A 216 -1.25 -15.08 -15.13
N HIS A 217 -0.97 -15.47 -13.90
CA HIS A 217 -1.10 -14.56 -12.79
C HIS A 217 0.11 -13.61 -12.74
N PRO A 218 -0.03 -12.40 -12.18
CA PRO A 218 1.10 -11.54 -11.85
C PRO A 218 2.15 -12.30 -11.00
N VAL A 219 3.41 -11.89 -11.12
CA VAL A 219 4.50 -12.38 -10.27
C VAL A 219 5.00 -11.19 -9.42
N PRO A 220 4.98 -11.28 -8.08
CA PRO A 220 4.52 -12.41 -7.26
C PRO A 220 3.01 -12.67 -7.35
N TYR A 221 2.62 -13.94 -7.21
CA TYR A 221 1.21 -14.34 -7.16
C TYR A 221 0.68 -14.24 -5.74
N ASN A 222 0.17 -13.06 -5.38
CA ASN A 222 -0.31 -12.76 -4.03
C ASN A 222 -1.78 -13.12 -3.81
N ASP A 223 -2.15 -14.35 -4.17
CA ASP A 223 -3.49 -14.88 -3.96
C ASP A 223 -3.51 -15.90 -2.82
N ASN A 224 -4.63 -16.01 -2.12
CA ASN A 224 -4.82 -16.99 -1.06
C ASN A 224 -4.60 -18.44 -1.55
N ALA A 225 -4.88 -18.72 -2.82
CA ALA A 225 -4.59 -20.01 -3.46
C ALA A 225 -3.09 -20.32 -3.50
N HIS A 226 -2.23 -19.31 -3.67
CA HIS A 226 -0.78 -19.49 -3.61
C HIS A 226 -0.30 -19.81 -2.20
N TYR A 227 -0.79 -19.04 -1.21
CA TYR A 227 -0.34 -19.16 0.19
C TYR A 227 -0.79 -20.45 0.87
N ASN A 228 -1.87 -21.07 0.39
CA ASN A 228 -2.45 -22.29 1.00
C ASN A 228 -2.30 -23.53 0.12
N VAL A 229 -1.47 -23.49 -0.92
CA VAL A 229 -1.23 -24.67 -1.76
C VAL A 229 -0.57 -25.77 -0.94
N VAL A 230 -1.07 -27.00 -1.10
CA VAL A 230 -0.50 -28.19 -0.47
C VAL A 230 -0.16 -29.22 -1.53
N ALA A 231 0.67 -30.21 -1.19
CA ALA A 231 1.10 -31.24 -2.13
C ALA A 231 -0.07 -31.96 -2.83
N GLY A 232 -1.19 -32.15 -2.12
CA GLY A 232 -2.39 -32.77 -2.66
C GLY A 232 -3.17 -31.93 -3.67
N THR A 233 -3.04 -30.60 -3.64
CA THR A 233 -3.79 -29.69 -4.53
C THR A 233 -2.94 -29.09 -5.65
N PHE A 234 -1.60 -29.08 -5.48
CA PHE A 234 -0.66 -28.50 -6.45
C PHE A 234 -0.83 -29.06 -7.86
N GLY A 235 -0.94 -30.38 -8.02
CA GLY A 235 -1.00 -31.01 -9.35
C GLY A 235 -2.17 -30.50 -10.19
N ALA A 236 -3.34 -30.32 -9.57
CA ALA A 236 -4.54 -29.84 -10.25
C ALA A 236 -4.57 -28.32 -10.44
N ALA A 237 -4.07 -27.56 -9.47
CA ALA A 237 -4.15 -26.09 -9.49
C ALA A 237 -2.99 -25.43 -10.25
N CYS A 238 -1.78 -25.98 -10.14
CA CYS A 238 -0.54 -25.33 -10.59
C CYS A 238 0.32 -26.22 -11.49
N GLY A 239 0.19 -27.55 -11.40
CA GLY A 239 1.07 -28.53 -12.04
C GLY A 239 1.02 -28.55 -13.58
N ALA A 240 0.03 -27.89 -14.19
CA ALA A 240 0.02 -27.65 -15.63
C ALA A 240 1.14 -26.68 -16.06
N CYS A 241 1.46 -25.69 -15.22
CA CYS A 241 2.38 -24.59 -15.54
C CYS A 241 3.65 -24.57 -14.69
N HIS A 242 3.66 -25.20 -13.51
CA HIS A 242 4.78 -25.17 -12.58
C HIS A 242 5.30 -26.56 -12.21
N ASP A 243 6.61 -26.67 -12.02
CA ASP A 243 7.26 -27.84 -11.43
C ASP A 243 7.60 -27.61 -9.95
N LEU A 244 7.56 -28.67 -9.14
CA LEU A 244 7.87 -28.58 -7.71
C LEU A 244 9.37 -28.39 -7.43
N ALA A 245 10.22 -28.92 -8.31
CA ALA A 245 11.67 -28.90 -8.18
C ALA A 245 12.30 -28.14 -9.34
N ALA A 246 13.40 -27.44 -9.06
CA ALA A 246 14.19 -26.79 -10.09
C ALA A 246 15.13 -27.80 -10.78
N PRO A 247 15.45 -27.59 -12.07
CA PRO A 247 14.89 -26.56 -12.96
C PRO A 247 13.47 -26.92 -13.44
N SER A 248 12.61 -25.91 -13.64
CA SER A 248 11.28 -26.13 -14.21
C SER A 248 11.39 -26.39 -15.72
N ALA A 249 10.69 -27.40 -16.22
CA ALA A 249 10.50 -27.69 -17.64
C ALA A 249 9.20 -27.09 -18.20
N LYS A 250 8.40 -26.45 -17.34
CA LYS A 250 7.12 -25.82 -17.70
C LYS A 250 7.27 -24.29 -17.81
N ALA A 251 6.19 -23.63 -18.25
CA ALA A 251 6.19 -22.18 -18.48
C ALA A 251 6.47 -21.34 -17.23
N GLY A 252 6.02 -21.80 -16.05
CA GLY A 252 6.24 -21.16 -14.77
C GLY A 252 7.51 -21.64 -14.07
N PRO A 253 8.12 -20.80 -13.21
CA PRO A 253 9.31 -21.17 -12.45
C PRO A 253 9.01 -22.29 -11.44
N ALA A 254 10.06 -22.99 -11.02
CA ALA A 254 9.98 -23.91 -9.90
C ALA A 254 9.92 -23.12 -8.57
N CYS A 255 9.40 -23.76 -7.52
CA CYS A 255 9.24 -23.13 -6.20
C CYS A 255 10.54 -22.47 -5.70
N GLY A 256 11.68 -23.15 -5.88
CA GLY A 256 13.00 -22.69 -5.43
C GLY A 256 13.50 -21.40 -6.08
N THR A 257 12.85 -20.90 -7.13
CA THR A 257 13.16 -19.58 -7.70
C THR A 257 12.84 -18.44 -6.72
N CYS A 258 11.78 -18.60 -5.93
CA CYS A 258 11.31 -17.60 -4.98
C CYS A 258 11.53 -18.04 -3.52
N HIS A 259 11.41 -19.36 -3.27
CA HIS A 259 11.55 -19.97 -1.95
C HIS A 259 12.97 -20.49 -1.73
N ALA A 260 13.79 -19.71 -1.02
CA ALA A 260 15.23 -19.95 -0.86
C ALA A 260 15.57 -21.28 -0.17
N ALA A 261 14.72 -21.75 0.74
CA ALA A 261 14.88 -23.03 1.42
C ALA A 261 14.33 -24.23 0.61
N GLY A 262 13.91 -24.02 -0.65
CA GLY A 262 13.33 -25.03 -1.52
C GLY A 262 11.80 -24.98 -1.54
N SER A 263 11.15 -26.09 -1.88
CA SER A 263 9.68 -26.11 -2.01
C SER A 263 8.99 -25.68 -0.70
N PRO A 264 8.02 -24.73 -0.74
CA PRO A 264 7.26 -24.31 0.43
C PRO A 264 6.34 -25.43 0.95
N LEU A 265 6.18 -26.53 0.20
CA LEU A 265 5.50 -27.74 0.67
C LEU A 265 6.32 -28.53 1.71
N ILE A 266 7.61 -28.21 1.86
CA ILE A 266 8.54 -28.83 2.79
C ILE A 266 9.07 -27.78 3.78
N ALA A 267 9.53 -26.64 3.28
CA ALA A 267 9.96 -25.49 4.08
C ALA A 267 8.78 -24.53 4.30
N LEU A 268 7.94 -24.85 5.28
CA LEU A 268 6.69 -24.13 5.54
C LEU A 268 6.90 -22.73 6.11
N ASN A 269 5.94 -21.85 5.84
CA ASN A 269 5.83 -20.52 6.44
C ASN A 269 7.11 -19.68 6.24
N CYS A 270 7.55 -19.01 7.30
CA CYS A 270 8.69 -18.12 7.31
C CYS A 270 9.99 -18.86 6.96
N ALA A 271 10.11 -20.16 7.30
CA ALA A 271 11.32 -20.95 7.05
C ALA A 271 11.65 -21.10 5.55
N SER A 272 10.68 -20.80 4.68
CA SER A 272 10.83 -20.80 3.25
C SER A 272 11.84 -19.75 2.74
N CYS A 273 11.96 -18.62 3.45
CA CYS A 273 12.85 -17.51 3.08
C CYS A 273 13.72 -17.02 4.25
N HIS A 274 13.28 -17.22 5.49
CA HIS A 274 13.94 -16.76 6.70
C HIS A 274 14.53 -17.91 7.53
N ALA A 275 15.62 -17.66 8.24
CA ALA A 275 15.98 -18.43 9.43
C ALA A 275 15.03 -18.08 10.59
N ALA A 276 14.89 -18.96 11.59
CA ALA A 276 13.99 -18.84 12.76
C ALA A 276 13.64 -17.37 13.06
N PRO A 277 12.41 -16.89 12.81
CA PRO A 277 12.20 -15.49 12.44
C PRO A 277 12.74 -14.49 13.47
N PRO A 278 13.64 -13.59 13.05
CA PRO A 278 14.78 -13.72 12.14
C PRO A 278 16.11 -13.76 12.94
N ASP A 279 16.15 -14.48 14.07
CA ASP A 279 17.34 -14.71 14.87
C ASP A 279 18.00 -16.02 14.41
N GLY A 280 19.06 -15.87 13.60
CA GLY A 280 19.60 -16.93 12.77
C GLY A 280 20.07 -18.20 13.50
N ASN A 281 19.62 -19.36 13.01
CA ASN A 281 20.38 -20.62 12.88
C ASN A 281 19.55 -21.72 12.16
N ALA A 282 18.88 -21.38 11.06
CA ALA A 282 18.04 -22.32 10.30
C ALA A 282 18.54 -22.54 8.85
N PRO A 283 17.93 -23.46 8.08
CA PRO A 283 18.42 -23.94 6.77
C PRO A 283 18.65 -22.86 5.70
N ALA A 284 17.94 -21.73 5.78
CA ALA A 284 18.08 -20.60 4.85
C ALA A 284 19.36 -19.74 5.08
N GLY A 285 20.15 -20.05 6.11
CA GLY A 285 21.39 -19.34 6.45
C GLY A 285 21.17 -18.00 7.18
N ALA A 286 22.27 -17.33 7.54
CA ALA A 286 22.26 -16.05 8.29
C ALA A 286 22.35 -14.80 7.39
N ALA A 287 22.32 -14.96 6.06
CA ALA A 287 22.35 -13.86 5.12
C ALA A 287 20.96 -13.21 4.94
N TYR A 288 20.93 -12.01 4.35
CA TYR A 288 19.69 -11.32 3.96
C TYR A 288 18.68 -12.28 3.30
N PRO A 289 17.38 -12.23 3.66
CA PRO A 289 16.69 -11.18 4.43
C PRO A 289 16.76 -11.34 5.97
N ASN A 290 17.64 -12.20 6.48
CA ASN A 290 17.76 -12.43 7.92
C ASN A 290 18.57 -11.34 8.63
N ILE A 291 18.12 -10.95 9.82
CA ILE A 291 18.71 -9.90 10.63
C ILE A 291 18.68 -10.31 12.10
N ALA A 292 19.87 -10.56 12.67
CA ALA A 292 20.01 -10.84 14.10
C ALA A 292 19.46 -9.67 14.93
N GLY A 293 18.67 -9.98 15.96
CA GLY A 293 18.06 -8.99 16.85
C GLY A 293 17.43 -9.64 18.08
N ALA A 294 16.60 -8.87 18.78
CA ALA A 294 15.74 -9.35 19.85
C ALA A 294 14.36 -9.82 19.35
N HIS A 295 14.25 -10.25 18.10
CA HIS A 295 12.94 -10.57 17.51
C HIS A 295 12.29 -11.78 18.16
N SER A 296 13.05 -12.83 18.46
CA SER A 296 12.56 -14.02 19.15
C SER A 296 11.89 -13.67 20.47
N THR A 297 12.48 -12.74 21.23
CA THR A 297 11.89 -12.20 22.48
C THR A 297 10.57 -11.50 22.20
N HIS A 298 10.50 -10.61 21.22
CA HIS A 298 9.28 -9.83 20.94
C HIS A 298 8.17 -10.66 20.30
N ILE A 299 8.53 -11.63 19.46
CA ILE A 299 7.58 -12.58 18.86
C ILE A 299 7.00 -13.48 19.96
N ALA A 300 7.79 -13.88 20.97
CA ALA A 300 7.30 -14.68 22.08
C ALA A 300 6.27 -13.94 22.97
N LEU A 301 6.30 -12.61 22.99
CA LEU A 301 5.30 -11.79 23.70
C LEU A 301 3.97 -11.66 22.94
N ASN A 302 3.91 -12.10 21.68
CA ASN A 302 2.68 -12.06 20.91
C ASN A 302 1.82 -13.30 21.19
N PRO A 303 0.58 -13.16 21.71
CA PRO A 303 -0.31 -14.30 21.93
C PRO A 303 -0.76 -14.98 20.63
N ALA A 304 -0.53 -14.36 19.46
CA ALA A 304 -0.80 -14.96 18.18
C ALA A 304 0.28 -16.01 17.86
N GLY A 305 -0.01 -17.26 18.22
CA GLY A 305 0.55 -18.42 17.56
C GLY A 305 0.48 -18.27 16.02
N THR A 306 1.40 -18.95 15.36
CA THR A 306 1.67 -18.95 13.91
C THR A 306 0.48 -18.50 13.04
N PRO A 307 0.65 -17.43 12.22
CA PRO A 307 1.91 -16.79 11.85
C PRO A 307 2.36 -15.65 12.79
N SER A 308 3.68 -15.53 12.97
CA SER A 308 4.33 -14.41 13.68
C SER A 308 3.91 -13.06 13.09
N ALA A 309 3.40 -12.14 13.91
CA ALA A 309 3.00 -10.80 13.45
C ALA A 309 4.19 -9.82 13.50
N CYS A 310 4.61 -9.32 12.33
CA CYS A 310 5.67 -8.31 12.21
C CYS A 310 5.12 -6.87 12.09
N ASP A 311 3.84 -6.72 11.72
CA ASP A 311 3.16 -5.44 11.55
C ASP A 311 3.25 -4.48 12.75
N PRO A 312 3.28 -4.95 14.02
CA PRO A 312 3.47 -4.06 15.16
C PRO A 312 4.72 -3.16 15.06
N CYS A 313 5.79 -3.65 14.44
CA CYS A 313 7.05 -2.91 14.27
C CYS A 313 7.32 -2.52 12.82
N HIS A 314 6.69 -3.20 11.86
CA HIS A 314 6.89 -3.01 10.44
C HIS A 314 5.54 -2.80 9.73
N ASN A 315 4.90 -1.67 10.03
CA ASN A 315 3.55 -1.36 9.57
C ASN A 315 3.40 -1.52 8.03
N GLY A 316 2.52 -2.42 7.60
CA GLY A 316 2.25 -2.69 6.19
C GLY A 316 3.26 -3.64 5.51
N LEU A 317 4.11 -4.29 6.31
CA LEU A 317 5.13 -5.25 5.88
C LEU A 317 4.95 -6.62 6.54
N GLY A 318 3.78 -6.88 7.13
CA GLY A 318 3.38 -8.17 7.66
C GLY A 318 3.45 -9.28 6.60
N SER A 319 3.55 -10.51 7.09
CA SER A 319 3.55 -11.73 6.28
C SER A 319 2.36 -11.75 5.31
N GLY A 320 2.60 -12.11 4.05
CA GLY A 320 1.55 -12.18 3.02
C GLY A 320 1.24 -10.85 2.32
N THR A 321 1.92 -9.75 2.65
CA THR A 321 1.79 -8.49 1.90
C THR A 321 2.74 -8.46 0.69
N LEU A 322 2.35 -7.77 -0.39
CA LEU A 322 3.22 -7.53 -1.55
C LEU A 322 4.53 -6.83 -1.13
N ASN A 323 4.44 -5.89 -0.19
CA ASN A 323 5.61 -5.16 0.28
C ASN A 323 6.59 -6.03 1.09
N HIS A 324 6.08 -7.01 1.85
CA HIS A 324 6.90 -8.03 2.49
C HIS A 324 7.65 -8.86 1.43
N TYR A 325 6.93 -9.37 0.42
CA TYR A 325 7.55 -10.16 -0.64
C TYR A 325 8.66 -9.39 -1.37
N ASN A 326 8.38 -8.15 -1.80
CA ASN A 326 9.33 -7.30 -2.53
C ASN A 326 10.61 -6.97 -1.73
N ARG A 327 10.57 -7.11 -0.39
CA ARG A 327 11.68 -6.84 0.53
C ARG A 327 12.31 -8.09 1.14
N ALA A 328 11.69 -9.25 1.01
CA ALA A 328 12.21 -10.52 1.50
C ALA A 328 13.11 -11.19 0.45
N ASN A 329 12.78 -11.06 -0.84
CA ASN A 329 13.61 -11.61 -1.92
C ASN A 329 13.39 -10.80 -3.21
N ALA A 330 14.45 -10.33 -3.85
CA ALA A 330 14.32 -9.91 -5.25
C ALA A 330 14.37 -11.16 -6.13
N LEU A 331 13.60 -11.13 -7.22
CA LEU A 331 13.75 -12.12 -8.28
C LEU A 331 15.23 -12.17 -8.71
N PRO A 332 15.82 -13.36 -8.95
CA PRO A 332 17.19 -13.47 -9.47
C PRO A 332 17.39 -12.55 -10.69
N GLY A 333 18.35 -11.62 -10.59
CA GLY A 333 18.60 -10.60 -11.62
C GLY A 333 17.85 -9.27 -11.44
N MET A 334 16.97 -9.14 -10.44
CA MET A 334 16.29 -7.89 -10.05
C MET A 334 16.81 -7.32 -8.72
N ASP A 335 18.06 -7.63 -8.35
CA ASP A 335 18.66 -7.21 -7.09
C ASP A 335 18.72 -5.69 -6.92
N ALA A 336 18.81 -4.97 -8.03
CA ALA A 336 18.76 -3.51 -8.07
C ALA A 336 17.36 -2.93 -7.79
N SER A 337 16.30 -3.75 -7.87
CA SER A 337 14.92 -3.37 -7.51
C SER A 337 14.59 -3.68 -6.04
N ARG A 338 15.55 -4.21 -5.27
CA ARG A 338 15.39 -4.42 -3.83
C ARG A 338 15.19 -3.06 -3.17
N VAL A 339 14.08 -2.92 -2.47
CA VAL A 339 13.92 -1.85 -1.48
C VAL A 339 14.73 -2.28 -0.24
N PRO A 340 15.47 -1.38 0.44
CA PRO A 340 16.13 -1.68 1.71
C PRO A 340 15.19 -2.42 2.70
N PRO A 341 15.74 -3.19 3.67
CA PRO A 341 14.94 -3.86 4.70
C PRO A 341 13.89 -2.90 5.22
N GLY A 342 12.65 -3.37 5.29
CA GLY A 342 11.53 -2.50 5.60
C GLY A 342 11.77 -1.72 6.88
N ASP A 343 11.58 -0.41 6.81
CA ASP A 343 11.84 0.48 7.94
C ASP A 343 11.04 0.01 9.15
N VAL A 344 11.63 0.15 10.34
CA VAL A 344 10.85 0.04 11.58
C VAL A 344 9.89 1.22 11.59
N ALA A 345 8.62 0.91 11.46
CA ALA A 345 7.53 1.85 11.35
C ALA A 345 6.40 1.37 12.26
N PHE A 346 6.22 2.04 13.38
CA PHE A 346 5.20 1.68 14.35
C PHE A 346 3.83 2.23 13.93
N PRO A 347 2.74 1.45 14.07
CA PRO A 347 1.39 1.99 14.08
C PRO A 347 1.22 2.95 15.27
N GLY A 348 0.38 3.98 15.10
CA GLY A 348 0.13 4.97 16.15
C GLY A 348 -0.46 4.40 17.46
N THR A 349 -1.01 3.18 17.42
CA THR A 349 -1.46 2.44 18.61
C THR A 349 -0.34 2.10 19.58
N TYR A 350 0.92 2.10 19.12
CA TYR A 350 2.09 1.83 19.94
C TYR A 350 2.80 3.09 20.46
N ASN A 351 2.22 4.27 20.22
CA ASN A 351 2.75 5.52 20.74
C ASN A 351 2.63 5.57 22.27
N ALA A 352 3.72 5.93 22.93
CA ALA A 352 3.71 6.32 24.34
C ALA A 352 3.05 7.69 24.52
N GLU A 353 2.76 8.06 25.78
CA GLU A 353 2.24 9.40 26.06
C GLU A 353 3.26 10.51 25.77
N SER A 354 4.55 10.18 25.82
CA SER A 354 5.66 11.10 25.50
C SER A 354 5.75 11.45 24.01
N GLY A 355 5.02 10.75 23.14
CA GLY A 355 4.96 11.08 21.72
C GLY A 355 4.98 9.85 20.79
N PRO A 356 5.21 10.08 19.48
CA PRO A 356 5.22 9.02 18.49
C PRO A 356 6.34 8.00 18.73
N ALA A 357 5.99 6.71 18.65
CA ALA A 357 6.94 5.62 18.71
C ALA A 357 7.97 5.74 17.57
N ALA A 358 9.24 5.58 17.90
CA ALA A 358 10.33 5.81 16.97
C ALA A 358 11.44 4.75 17.13
N PHE A 359 12.12 4.49 16.03
CA PHE A 359 13.33 3.69 15.98
C PHE A 359 14.48 4.54 15.45
N ASN A 360 15.61 4.52 16.15
CA ASN A 360 16.83 5.16 15.70
C ASN A 360 17.78 4.10 15.14
N ALA A 361 18.02 4.15 13.83
CA ALA A 361 18.84 3.17 13.14
C ALA A 361 20.34 3.26 13.48
N ALA A 362 20.84 4.42 13.90
CA ALA A 362 22.27 4.62 14.17
C ALA A 362 22.71 3.86 15.43
N ASN A 363 21.90 3.94 16.48
CA ASN A 363 22.13 3.29 17.76
C ASN A 363 21.25 2.05 17.99
N ARG A 364 20.34 1.73 17.04
CA ARG A 364 19.42 0.59 17.07
C ARG A 364 18.54 0.56 18.33
N THR A 365 18.08 1.72 18.77
CA THR A 365 17.23 1.86 19.95
C THR A 365 15.81 2.26 19.56
N CYS A 366 14.82 1.78 20.31
CA CYS A 366 13.46 2.29 20.24
C CYS A 366 13.26 3.39 21.29
N SER A 367 12.36 4.33 21.04
CA SER A 367 11.92 5.35 22.00
C SER A 367 10.44 5.66 21.81
N ASN A 368 9.80 6.22 22.84
CA ASN A 368 8.37 6.57 22.81
C ASN A 368 7.44 5.38 22.44
N VAL A 369 7.87 4.15 22.72
CA VAL A 369 7.05 2.94 22.51
C VAL A 369 6.28 2.65 23.79
N ILE A 370 4.98 2.43 23.69
CA ILE A 370 4.09 2.17 24.84
C ILE A 370 4.57 1.00 25.70
N CYS A 371 5.02 -0.10 25.07
CA CYS A 371 5.48 -1.31 25.76
C CYS A 371 6.71 -1.07 26.66
N HIS A 372 7.53 -0.06 26.35
CA HIS A 372 8.71 0.33 27.12
C HIS A 372 8.46 1.60 27.96
N GLY A 373 7.20 2.00 28.16
CA GLY A 373 6.82 3.20 28.92
C GLY A 373 7.42 4.49 28.37
N GLY A 374 7.62 4.53 27.05
CA GLY A 374 8.25 5.65 26.36
C GLY A 374 9.76 5.83 26.62
N GLN A 375 10.39 4.95 27.41
CA GLN A 375 11.82 5.00 27.67
C GLN A 375 12.63 4.63 26.42
N ALA A 376 13.87 5.11 26.35
CA ALA A 376 14.81 4.69 25.32
C ALA A 376 15.33 3.28 25.66
N THR A 377 15.24 2.36 24.70
CA THR A 377 15.72 0.98 24.90
C THR A 377 17.23 0.89 24.78
N PRO A 378 17.84 -0.18 25.32
CA PRO A 378 19.18 -0.61 24.89
C PRO A 378 19.24 -0.95 23.39
N ASP A 379 20.46 -1.19 22.89
CA ASP A 379 20.72 -1.59 21.51
C ASP A 379 20.07 -2.95 21.18
N TRP A 380 19.15 -2.95 20.22
CA TRP A 380 18.36 -4.10 19.79
C TRP A 380 19.17 -5.31 19.32
N ARG A 381 20.40 -5.11 18.82
CA ARG A 381 21.21 -6.17 18.24
C ARG A 381 22.27 -6.72 19.17
N THR A 382 22.80 -5.89 20.07
CA THR A 382 23.92 -6.31 20.93
C THR A 382 23.48 -6.66 22.34
N ALA A 383 22.32 -6.15 22.80
CA ALA A 383 21.73 -6.54 24.07
C ALA A 383 20.79 -7.74 23.85
N MET A 384 21.37 -8.92 23.60
CA MET A 384 20.63 -10.17 23.37
C MET A 384 20.47 -10.98 24.66
N ALA A 385 19.32 -11.64 24.80
CA ALA A 385 18.84 -12.38 25.98
C ALA A 385 18.79 -11.56 27.28
N ASP A 386 17.60 -11.40 27.86
CA ASP A 386 17.38 -10.78 29.17
C ASP A 386 17.98 -9.36 29.34
N ALA A 387 18.10 -8.59 28.25
CA ALA A 387 18.60 -7.21 28.28
C ALA A 387 17.82 -6.31 29.26
N ILE A 388 16.55 -6.66 29.49
CA ILE A 388 15.73 -6.16 30.59
C ILE A 388 15.31 -7.38 31.41
N ASP A 389 16.02 -7.63 32.51
CA ASP A 389 15.61 -8.60 33.54
C ASP A 389 14.36 -8.05 34.26
N VAL A 390 13.17 -8.39 33.74
CA VAL A 390 11.88 -7.79 34.13
C VAL A 390 11.69 -7.71 35.66
N PRO A 391 11.89 -8.78 36.44
CA PRO A 391 11.82 -8.71 37.91
C PRO A 391 12.78 -7.71 38.57
N ASN A 392 13.93 -7.42 37.95
CA ASN A 392 14.99 -6.59 38.52
C ASN A 392 15.14 -5.21 37.87
N ALA A 393 14.51 -4.98 36.72
CA ALA A 393 14.69 -3.78 35.89
C ALA A 393 13.38 -2.98 35.76
N CYS A 394 12.61 -2.86 36.84
CA CYS A 394 11.31 -2.18 36.84
C CYS A 394 11.38 -0.76 36.24
N LEU A 395 12.44 -0.01 36.54
CA LEU A 395 12.65 1.35 36.06
C LEU A 395 13.06 1.44 34.58
N GLY A 396 13.32 0.31 33.93
CA GLY A 396 13.54 0.25 32.49
C GLY A 396 12.27 0.53 31.69
N CYS A 397 11.09 0.34 32.30
CA CYS A 397 9.81 0.63 31.68
C CYS A 397 8.97 1.62 32.51
N HIS A 398 9.06 1.58 33.84
CA HIS A 398 8.22 2.39 34.73
C HIS A 398 8.93 3.67 35.19
N ALA A 399 8.26 4.82 35.05
CA ALA A 399 8.77 6.12 35.49
C ALA A 399 7.81 6.80 36.50
N SER A 400 8.36 7.27 37.63
CA SER A 400 7.62 7.99 38.67
C SER A 400 7.21 9.38 38.20
N GLY A 401 6.02 9.85 38.59
CA GLY A 401 5.62 11.25 38.42
C GLY A 401 5.47 11.70 36.96
N THR A 402 5.32 10.75 36.04
CA THR A 402 5.04 11.02 34.62
C THR A 402 3.60 10.68 34.29
N THR A 403 3.11 11.13 33.13
CA THR A 403 1.78 10.75 32.65
C THR A 403 1.77 9.41 31.91
N GLN A 404 2.94 8.78 31.66
CA GLN A 404 3.04 7.53 30.90
C GLN A 404 2.01 6.48 31.34
N TYR A 405 1.49 5.70 30.39
CA TYR A 405 0.46 4.69 30.64
C TYR A 405 0.82 3.68 31.75
N ASN A 406 2.12 3.40 31.90
CA ASN A 406 2.65 2.50 32.92
C ASN A 406 3.39 3.25 34.05
N SER A 407 3.18 4.57 34.20
CA SER A 407 3.75 5.34 35.31
C SER A 407 3.13 4.89 36.64
N PHE A 408 3.92 4.98 37.70
CA PHE A 408 3.40 4.84 39.06
C PHE A 408 3.28 6.22 39.68
N SER A 409 2.05 6.64 39.88
CA SER A 409 1.68 7.90 40.55
C SER A 409 0.49 7.73 41.49
N SER A 410 -0.04 6.50 41.61
CA SER A 410 -1.20 6.18 42.43
C SER A 410 -0.81 5.70 43.83
N GLY A 411 -1.74 5.83 44.79
CA GLY A 411 -1.53 5.42 46.18
C GLY A 411 -0.43 6.24 46.87
N SER A 412 0.35 5.57 47.72
CA SER A 412 1.43 6.18 48.51
C SER A 412 2.82 5.91 47.93
N HIS A 413 2.94 5.62 46.62
CA HIS A 413 4.23 5.34 46.00
C HIS A 413 5.26 6.44 46.26
N ASP A 414 4.87 7.71 46.16
CA ASP A 414 5.73 8.87 46.46
C ASP A 414 6.34 8.79 47.87
N ASN A 415 5.57 8.37 48.87
CA ASN A 415 6.07 8.22 50.23
C ASN A 415 7.14 7.13 50.32
N HIS A 416 6.90 5.98 49.69
CA HIS A 416 7.82 4.84 49.76
C HIS A 416 9.10 5.09 48.96
N ILE A 417 9.01 5.67 47.76
CA ILE A 417 10.20 5.91 46.92
C ILE A 417 11.06 7.06 47.44
N VAL A 418 10.47 8.07 48.10
CA VAL A 418 11.22 9.17 48.72
C VAL A 418 11.93 8.68 49.98
N VAL A 419 11.26 7.87 50.81
CA VAL A 419 11.82 7.41 52.10
C VAL A 419 12.79 6.22 51.92
N LEU A 420 12.48 5.27 51.05
CA LEU A 420 13.25 4.02 50.87
C LEU A 420 14.19 4.08 49.65
N GLY A 421 14.09 5.13 48.83
CA GLY A 421 14.83 5.28 47.58
C GLY A 421 14.20 4.55 46.40
N LEU A 422 14.44 5.06 45.20
CA LEU A 422 13.88 4.51 43.95
C LEU A 422 14.82 3.46 43.33
N ASN A 423 14.52 2.18 43.56
CA ASN A 423 15.22 1.04 42.96
C ASN A 423 14.34 -0.22 42.98
N ALA A 424 14.77 -1.28 42.28
CA ALA A 424 14.03 -2.53 42.20
C ALA A 424 13.82 -3.20 43.56
N THR A 425 14.82 -3.16 44.46
CA THR A 425 14.70 -3.69 45.83
C THR A 425 13.57 -3.02 46.62
N THR A 426 13.37 -1.71 46.45
CA THR A 426 12.24 -1.00 47.05
C THR A 426 10.91 -1.48 46.48
N CYS A 427 10.80 -1.66 45.16
CA CYS A 427 9.59 -2.15 44.51
C CYS A 427 9.20 -3.55 45.02
N LYS A 428 10.20 -4.44 45.15
CA LYS A 428 10.07 -5.82 45.64
C LYS A 428 9.64 -5.94 47.10
N ARG A 429 9.63 -4.85 47.88
CA ARG A 429 9.03 -4.84 49.23
C ARG A 429 7.52 -4.95 49.20
N CYS A 430 6.90 -4.53 48.10
CA CYS A 430 5.46 -4.57 47.90
C CYS A 430 5.05 -5.52 46.79
N HIS A 431 5.85 -5.63 45.72
CA HIS A 431 5.55 -6.45 44.55
C HIS A 431 6.27 -7.80 44.58
N ASP A 432 5.55 -8.85 44.19
CA ASP A 432 5.99 -10.24 44.12
C ASP A 432 6.56 -10.53 42.74
N GLU A 433 7.85 -10.84 42.67
CA GLU A 433 8.56 -11.18 41.43
C GLU A 433 7.92 -12.35 40.68
N ALA A 434 7.42 -13.36 41.41
CA ALA A 434 6.75 -14.50 40.82
C ALA A 434 5.39 -14.13 40.21
N ARG A 435 4.80 -13.01 40.65
CA ARG A 435 3.53 -12.49 40.14
C ARG A 435 3.71 -11.45 39.04
N VAL A 436 4.81 -10.72 39.00
CA VAL A 436 5.12 -9.81 37.89
C VAL A 436 5.28 -10.58 36.58
N ASN A 437 5.76 -11.82 36.63
CA ASN A 437 5.89 -12.69 35.45
C ASN A 437 4.67 -13.59 35.19
N VAL A 438 3.53 -13.41 35.87
CA VAL A 438 2.31 -14.15 35.52
C VAL A 438 1.76 -13.65 34.18
N SER A 439 0.95 -14.50 33.55
CA SER A 439 0.49 -14.32 32.18
C SER A 439 -0.10 -12.93 31.86
N GLY A 440 -0.56 -12.15 32.84
CA GLY A 440 -1.20 -10.85 32.62
C GLY A 440 -0.28 -9.64 32.40
N HIS A 441 1.00 -9.66 32.80
CA HIS A 441 1.85 -8.46 32.76
C HIS A 441 2.27 -8.01 31.34
N PHE A 442 2.19 -8.92 30.36
CA PHE A 442 2.56 -8.69 28.96
C PHE A 442 1.41 -9.01 27.98
N GLN A 443 0.16 -8.95 28.43
CA GLN A 443 -1.03 -9.28 27.64
C GLN A 443 -1.76 -8.03 27.15
N ASN A 444 -1.98 -7.87 25.84
CA ASN A 444 -2.68 -6.71 25.26
C ASN A 444 -1.84 -5.43 25.12
N LEU A 445 -0.52 -5.59 24.89
CA LEU A 445 0.48 -4.51 24.73
C LEU A 445 0.18 -3.52 23.59
N ALA A 446 -0.82 -3.82 22.77
CA ALA A 446 -1.34 -2.94 21.74
C ALA A 446 -2.39 -1.93 22.27
N THR A 447 -2.74 -1.98 23.55
CA THR A 447 -3.77 -1.12 24.15
C THR A 447 -3.20 -0.24 25.27
N PRO A 448 -3.69 0.99 25.44
CA PRO A 448 -3.32 1.83 26.58
C PRO A 448 -3.84 1.35 27.95
N ALA A 449 -4.70 0.32 27.98
CA ALA A 449 -5.28 -0.17 29.22
C ALA A 449 -4.29 -1.09 29.94
N PHE A 450 -4.07 -0.87 31.25
CA PHE A 450 -3.19 -1.72 32.03
C PHE A 450 -3.77 -3.13 32.17
N GLU A 451 -2.94 -4.10 31.81
CA GLU A 451 -3.30 -5.44 31.33
C GLU A 451 -3.64 -6.42 32.45
N GLN A 452 -3.06 -6.17 33.62
CA GLN A 452 -3.31 -6.85 34.87
C GLN A 452 -3.53 -5.79 35.95
N PRO A 453 -4.56 -5.86 36.80
CA PRO A 453 -4.70 -4.92 37.91
C PRO A 453 -3.41 -4.90 38.76
N ALA A 454 -2.79 -3.73 38.96
CA ALA A 454 -1.52 -3.59 39.69
C ALA A 454 -1.54 -4.24 41.10
N ARG A 455 -2.73 -4.36 41.70
CA ARG A 455 -2.94 -5.07 42.98
C ARG A 455 -2.57 -6.55 42.93
N GLU A 456 -2.62 -7.19 41.76
CA GLU A 456 -2.37 -8.62 41.61
C GLU A 456 -0.88 -8.96 41.64
N THR A 457 -0.02 -7.98 41.38
CA THR A 457 1.43 -8.14 41.52
C THR A 457 1.89 -7.90 42.96
N ILE A 458 1.01 -7.48 43.88
CA ILE A 458 1.38 -7.22 45.28
C ILE A 458 1.57 -8.54 46.05
N LEU A 459 2.59 -8.57 46.90
CA LEU A 459 2.88 -9.68 47.82
C LEU A 459 1.65 -9.97 48.69
N PRO A 460 1.22 -11.25 48.81
CA PRO A 460 0.07 -11.60 49.63
C PRO A 460 0.30 -11.27 51.12
N ALA A 461 1.57 -11.25 51.55
CA ALA A 461 2.03 -10.82 52.88
C ALA A 461 1.68 -9.36 53.22
N VAL A 462 1.55 -8.48 52.22
CA VAL A 462 1.14 -7.07 52.40
C VAL A 462 -0.37 -6.98 52.70
N ARG A 463 -1.15 -8.00 52.28
CA ARG A 463 -2.62 -8.09 52.44
C ARG A 463 -3.35 -6.85 51.94
N TYR A 464 -2.95 -6.35 50.76
CA TYR A 464 -3.63 -5.24 50.12
C TYR A 464 -5.00 -5.67 49.56
N ASN A 465 -6.07 -5.01 49.98
CA ASN A 465 -7.44 -5.32 49.54
C ASN A 465 -7.96 -4.40 48.41
N GLY A 466 -7.08 -3.58 47.82
CA GLY A 466 -7.44 -2.57 46.82
C GLY A 466 -7.59 -1.15 47.38
N SER A 467 -7.64 -0.97 48.70
CA SER A 467 -7.68 0.35 49.34
C SER A 467 -6.72 0.47 50.53
N THR A 468 -6.49 -0.61 51.28
CA THR A 468 -5.70 -0.62 52.52
C THR A 468 -4.74 -1.81 52.58
N CYS A 469 -3.64 -1.64 53.32
CA CYS A 469 -2.72 -2.73 53.69
C CYS A 469 -2.93 -3.09 55.17
N ASN A 470 -2.89 -4.37 55.54
CA ASN A 470 -2.98 -4.80 56.95
C ASN A 470 -1.88 -5.81 57.32
N PRO A 471 -0.68 -5.34 57.70
CA PRO A 471 0.44 -6.22 58.06
C PRO A 471 0.26 -6.93 59.40
N ALA A 472 -0.62 -6.44 60.29
CA ALA A 472 -0.90 -7.05 61.59
C ALA A 472 -1.57 -8.42 61.47
N ALA A 473 -2.11 -8.75 60.29
CA ALA A 473 -2.63 -10.07 60.00
C ALA A 473 -1.54 -11.04 59.46
N GLY A 474 -0.27 -10.63 59.41
CA GLY A 474 0.91 -11.49 59.27
C GLY A 474 1.58 -11.46 57.90
N GLY A 475 2.58 -10.60 57.71
CA GLY A 475 3.44 -10.78 56.54
C GLY A 475 4.62 -9.84 56.31
N VAL A 476 4.55 -8.54 56.62
CA VAL A 476 5.70 -7.63 56.44
C VAL A 476 5.91 -6.83 57.72
N ALA A 477 6.78 -7.32 58.60
CA ALA A 477 7.09 -6.65 59.87
C ALA A 477 7.76 -5.28 59.60
N GLY A 478 7.19 -4.21 60.15
CA GLY A 478 7.83 -2.88 60.20
C GLY A 478 7.44 -1.86 59.12
N CYS A 479 6.47 -2.14 58.24
CA CYS A 479 6.09 -1.17 57.20
C CYS A 479 4.81 -0.35 57.49
N HIS A 480 3.73 -0.98 57.98
CA HIS A 480 2.49 -0.27 58.32
C HIS A 480 1.85 -0.85 59.59
N GLY A 481 1.31 0.01 60.46
CA GLY A 481 0.50 -0.35 61.62
C GLY A 481 -0.97 -0.66 61.24
N ASN A 482 -1.91 -0.52 62.19
CA ASN A 482 -3.37 -0.67 61.96
C ASN A 482 -4.01 0.57 61.29
N GLU A 483 -3.27 1.29 60.46
CA GLU A 483 -3.75 2.55 59.90
C GLU A 483 -4.72 2.27 58.73
N ARG A 484 -5.90 2.89 58.79
CA ARG A 484 -6.87 2.90 57.69
C ARG A 484 -6.53 4.09 56.79
N TRP A 485 -6.31 3.82 55.51
CA TRP A 485 -6.06 4.81 54.46
C TRP A 485 -7.29 4.93 53.57
#